data_AF-A0A2V7Z0X5-F1
#
_entry.id   AF-A0A2V7Z0X5-F1
#
_cell.length_a   1.000
_cell.length_b   1.000
_cell.length_c   1.000
_cell.angle_alpha   90.00
_cell.angle_beta   90.00
_cell.angle_gamma   90.00
#
_symmetry.space_group_name_H-M   'P 1'
#
loop_
_entity.id
_entity.type
_entity.pdbx_description
1 polymer ?
#
loop_
_entity_poly.entity_id
_entity_poly.type
_entity_poly.pdbx_seq_one_letter_code
_entity_poly.pdbx_strand_id
1 'polypeptide(L)'
;GMGDGGSANDPFCNGQRDEMLLGKILRLDVDANATSPPFYGIPPDNPFASSAGARPEIWAKGLRNPWRFSFDRSTGDLFIGDVGQDSREEIDFQPGGSPGGRNYGWKVMEGTACGAGGNSGCPSGAPACNAAELTLPILEYTHSGGDCSVTGGFMYRGTNNPRLAGTYFYGDYCSGRLRGATRSSGTWTSRVFSARAAGLTTFGEDAAGELYLATENGFFAKIADANPAAPTVAGVSPVSGSARGGDLVILTGTNFSSAATVTFGGVPATTIAVLDPIATRLSVVTPAHAVGAVDVVVTNPDARSSTLSSAYSFAPVPRVTPPPRTTRTIRRP
;
A
#
# COMPACT_ATOMS: atom_id res chain seq x y z
N GLY A 1 -10.84 14.21 -7.77
CA GLY A 1 -11.66 14.88 -6.76
C GLY A 1 -11.67 16.35 -7.06
N MET A 2 -12.81 17.00 -6.89
CA MET A 2 -13.01 18.43 -7.07
C MET A 2 -13.43 19.01 -5.72
N GLY A 3 -12.73 20.03 -5.23
CA GLY A 3 -13.16 20.77 -4.05
C GLY A 3 -14.47 21.53 -4.30
N ASP A 4 -15.07 22.05 -3.24
CA ASP A 4 -16.34 22.77 -3.23
C ASP A 4 -16.27 24.17 -3.89
N GLY A 5 -15.06 24.71 -4.10
CA GLY A 5 -14.81 26.04 -4.64
C GLY A 5 -14.20 27.04 -3.64
N GLY A 6 -13.93 26.62 -2.39
CA GLY A 6 -12.96 27.26 -1.50
C GLY A 6 -13.44 28.47 -0.69
N SER A 7 -14.73 28.80 -0.73
CA SER A 7 -15.29 29.88 0.11
C SER A 7 -15.79 29.34 1.45
N ALA A 8 -15.59 30.11 2.52
CA ALA A 8 -16.02 29.71 3.86
C ALA A 8 -17.52 29.37 3.91
N ASN A 9 -17.83 28.24 4.51
CA ASN A 9 -19.13 27.61 4.66
C ASN A 9 -19.83 27.31 3.32
N ASP A 10 -19.10 27.12 2.21
CA ASP A 10 -19.63 26.80 0.87
C ASP A 10 -20.96 27.54 0.60
N PRO A 11 -20.92 28.86 0.32
CA PRO A 11 -22.12 29.68 0.20
C PRO A 11 -23.05 29.24 -0.94
N PHE A 12 -22.51 28.48 -1.91
CA PHE A 12 -23.27 27.93 -3.02
C PHE A 12 -23.74 26.50 -2.77
N CYS A 13 -23.29 25.87 -1.68
CA CYS A 13 -23.57 24.48 -1.33
C CYS A 13 -23.28 23.53 -2.50
N ASN A 14 -22.15 23.75 -3.17
CA ASN A 14 -21.73 23.00 -4.35
C ASN A 14 -21.60 21.50 -4.05
N GLY A 15 -21.18 21.12 -2.83
CA GLY A 15 -21.13 19.73 -2.40
C GLY A 15 -22.46 18.99 -2.59
N GLN A 16 -23.59 19.68 -2.39
CA GLN A 16 -24.94 19.13 -2.50
C GLN A 16 -25.65 19.39 -3.83
N ARG A 17 -25.08 20.19 -4.73
CA ARG A 17 -25.63 20.44 -6.08
C ARG A 17 -25.21 19.35 -7.06
N ASP A 18 -26.17 18.78 -7.77
CA ASP A 18 -25.93 17.73 -8.76
C ASP A 18 -25.65 18.29 -10.15
N GLU A 19 -26.05 19.52 -10.41
CA GLU A 19 -25.75 20.28 -11.63
C GLU A 19 -24.31 20.81 -11.69
N MET A 20 -23.57 20.69 -10.57
CA MET A 20 -22.20 21.20 -10.38
C MET A 20 -21.20 20.05 -10.23
N LEU A 21 -19.99 20.23 -10.79
CA LEU A 21 -18.88 19.28 -10.67
C LEU A 21 -18.00 19.52 -9.42
N LEU A 22 -18.26 20.59 -8.66
CA LEU A 22 -17.52 20.94 -7.44
C LEU A 22 -18.03 20.15 -6.22
N GLY A 23 -17.12 19.81 -5.30
CA GLY A 23 -17.38 19.00 -4.11
C GLY A 23 -17.69 17.53 -4.43
N LYS A 24 -16.99 16.97 -5.43
CA LYS A 24 -17.30 15.65 -6.04
C LYS A 24 -16.06 14.76 -6.21
N ILE A 25 -16.28 13.45 -6.22
CA ILE A 25 -15.43 12.52 -6.98
C ILE A 25 -16.09 12.32 -8.35
N LEU A 26 -15.32 12.43 -9.42
CA LEU A 26 -15.78 12.24 -10.79
C LEU A 26 -15.22 10.92 -11.35
N ARG A 27 -16.00 10.21 -12.17
CA ARG A 27 -15.57 9.01 -12.89
C ARG A 27 -15.88 9.18 -14.37
N LEU A 28 -14.85 9.08 -15.20
CA LEU A 28 -14.89 9.34 -16.64
C LEU A 28 -14.41 8.09 -17.39
N ASP A 29 -14.89 7.91 -18.62
CA ASP A 29 -14.39 6.92 -19.56
C ASP A 29 -13.40 7.60 -20.52
N VAL A 30 -12.10 7.36 -20.30
CA VAL A 30 -11.03 7.92 -21.14
C VAL A 30 -10.78 7.08 -22.40
N ASP A 31 -11.30 5.86 -22.46
CA ASP A 31 -11.12 4.93 -23.58
C ASP A 31 -12.22 5.04 -24.64
N ALA A 32 -13.27 5.83 -24.35
CA ALA A 32 -14.36 6.13 -25.28
C ALA A 32 -13.91 6.79 -26.60
N ASN A 33 -12.67 7.28 -26.69
CA ASN A 33 -12.13 7.97 -27.87
C ASN A 33 -13.03 9.10 -28.39
N ALA A 34 -13.63 9.87 -27.48
CA ALA A 34 -14.56 10.94 -27.84
C ALA A 34 -13.85 12.03 -28.66
N THR A 35 -14.31 12.27 -29.89
CA THR A 35 -13.70 13.21 -30.85
C THR A 35 -14.23 14.65 -30.75
N SER A 36 -15.12 14.91 -29.80
CA SER A 36 -15.69 16.24 -29.55
C SER A 36 -15.68 16.54 -28.05
N PRO A 37 -15.67 17.83 -27.65
CA PRO A 37 -15.79 18.20 -26.24
C PRO A 37 -16.96 17.47 -25.55
N PRO A 38 -16.80 16.99 -24.30
CA PRO A 38 -15.66 17.26 -23.41
C PRO A 38 -14.46 16.30 -23.58
N PHE A 39 -14.38 15.52 -24.66
CA PHE A 39 -13.27 14.58 -25.00
C PHE A 39 -13.11 13.39 -24.04
N TYR A 40 -14.19 12.98 -23.38
CA TYR A 40 -14.29 11.73 -22.63
C TYR A 40 -15.71 11.17 -22.74
N GLY A 41 -15.87 9.88 -22.47
CA GLY A 41 -17.16 9.22 -22.31
C GLY A 41 -17.64 9.23 -20.86
N ILE A 42 -18.91 8.85 -20.68
CA ILE A 42 -19.52 8.60 -19.37
C ILE A 42 -19.71 7.10 -19.23
N PRO A 43 -19.13 6.45 -18.20
CA PRO A 43 -19.45 5.07 -17.88
C PRO A 43 -20.96 4.90 -17.65
N PRO A 44 -21.63 3.96 -18.32
CA PRO A 44 -23.09 3.82 -18.23
C PRO A 44 -23.55 3.41 -16.83
N ASP A 45 -22.65 2.85 -16.01
CA ASP A 45 -22.85 2.48 -14.62
C ASP A 45 -22.52 3.62 -13.63
N ASN A 46 -22.27 4.84 -14.10
CA ASN A 46 -22.17 5.99 -13.21
C ASN A 46 -23.52 6.25 -12.51
N PRO A 47 -23.52 6.53 -11.19
CA PRO A 47 -24.73 6.64 -10.38
C PRO A 47 -25.64 7.82 -10.77
N PHE A 48 -25.12 8.81 -11.49
CA PHE A 48 -25.87 9.99 -11.94
C PHE A 48 -26.05 10.02 -13.48
N ALA A 49 -25.67 8.97 -14.20
CA ALA A 49 -25.66 8.97 -15.68
C ALA A 49 -27.04 9.24 -16.30
N SER A 50 -28.12 8.76 -15.66
CA SER A 50 -29.50 8.92 -16.13
C SER A 50 -30.32 9.92 -15.30
N SER A 51 -29.69 10.64 -14.37
CA SER A 51 -30.38 11.54 -13.46
C SER A 51 -30.62 12.89 -14.14
N ALA A 52 -31.89 13.24 -14.37
CA ALA A 52 -32.25 14.48 -15.04
C ALA A 52 -31.71 15.72 -14.30
N GLY A 53 -30.95 16.56 -15.00
CA GLY A 53 -30.35 17.77 -14.45
C GLY A 53 -29.04 17.55 -13.66
N ALA A 54 -28.68 16.31 -13.36
CA ALA A 54 -27.40 15.98 -12.74
C ALA A 54 -26.27 15.92 -13.77
N ARG A 55 -25.05 16.14 -13.31
CA ARG A 55 -23.83 15.92 -14.08
C ARG A 55 -23.50 14.42 -14.10
N PRO A 56 -23.49 13.77 -15.27
CA PRO A 56 -23.30 12.32 -15.37
C PRO A 56 -21.90 11.86 -14.97
N GLU A 57 -20.93 12.77 -14.85
CA GLU A 57 -19.56 12.52 -14.39
C GLU A 57 -19.49 12.17 -12.90
N ILE A 58 -20.51 12.53 -12.11
CA ILE A 58 -20.48 12.39 -10.66
C ILE A 58 -20.46 10.91 -10.27
N TRP A 59 -19.46 10.53 -9.47
CA TRP A 59 -19.35 9.23 -8.81
C TRP A 59 -19.77 9.30 -7.34
N ALA A 60 -19.33 10.34 -6.64
CA ALA A 60 -19.71 10.63 -5.26
C ALA A 60 -19.74 12.15 -5.03
N LYS A 61 -20.48 12.59 -4.01
CA LYS A 61 -20.72 14.01 -3.71
C LYS A 61 -20.57 14.32 -2.22
N GLY A 62 -20.75 15.59 -1.85
CA GLY A 62 -20.73 16.04 -0.47
C GLY A 62 -19.34 16.08 0.13
N LEU A 63 -18.32 16.43 -0.67
CA LEU A 63 -16.95 16.61 -0.21
C LEU A 63 -16.59 18.10 -0.16
N ARG A 64 -15.68 18.48 0.73
CA ARG A 64 -15.18 19.85 0.84
C ARG A 64 -13.96 20.07 -0.05
N ASN A 65 -12.87 19.41 0.28
CA ASN A 65 -11.58 19.52 -0.36
C ASN A 65 -10.87 18.15 -0.29
N PRO A 66 -11.26 17.21 -1.18
CA PRO A 66 -10.68 15.87 -1.25
C PRO A 66 -9.25 15.93 -1.81
N TRP A 67 -8.31 16.40 -0.99
CA TRP A 67 -6.93 16.76 -1.34
C TRP A 67 -6.18 15.59 -1.97
N ARG A 68 -6.32 14.41 -1.37
CA ARG A 68 -5.79 13.16 -1.90
C ARG A 68 -6.79 12.05 -1.67
N PHE A 69 -7.06 11.33 -2.74
CA PHE A 69 -7.73 10.04 -2.68
C PHE A 69 -6.86 9.01 -3.37
N SER A 70 -7.04 7.75 -3.00
CA SER A 70 -6.36 6.62 -3.62
C SER A 70 -7.24 5.39 -3.62
N PHE A 71 -6.89 4.45 -4.49
CA PHE A 71 -7.48 3.13 -4.49
C PHE A 71 -6.49 2.14 -3.86
N ASP A 72 -7.00 1.28 -3.01
CA ASP A 72 -6.29 0.08 -2.62
C ASP A 72 -6.18 -0.85 -3.84
N ARG A 73 -4.97 -1.00 -4.38
CA ARG A 73 -4.71 -1.82 -5.58
C ARG A 73 -5.16 -3.28 -5.46
N SER A 74 -5.34 -3.80 -4.24
CA SER A 74 -5.74 -5.20 -4.04
C SER A 74 -7.26 -5.39 -3.97
N THR A 75 -8.01 -4.39 -3.50
CA THR A 75 -9.47 -4.53 -3.26
C THR A 75 -10.31 -3.58 -4.11
N GLY A 76 -9.69 -2.55 -4.69
CA GLY A 76 -10.38 -1.44 -5.36
C GLY A 76 -11.04 -0.46 -4.39
N ASP A 77 -10.84 -0.61 -3.07
CA ASP A 77 -11.43 0.30 -2.09
C ASP A 77 -10.90 1.72 -2.27
N LEU A 78 -11.81 2.70 -2.28
CA LEU A 78 -11.51 4.12 -2.38
C LEU A 78 -11.38 4.73 -0.99
N PHE A 79 -10.23 5.39 -0.73
CA PHE A 79 -10.00 6.21 0.45
C PHE A 79 -9.84 7.66 0.03
N ILE A 80 -10.41 8.59 0.79
CA ILE A 80 -10.39 10.02 0.48
C ILE A 80 -9.96 10.76 1.74
N GLY A 81 -8.86 11.51 1.68
CA GLY A 81 -8.55 12.53 2.67
C GLY A 81 -9.28 13.81 2.29
N ASP A 82 -10.32 14.16 3.05
CA ASP A 82 -11.12 15.36 2.85
C ASP A 82 -10.75 16.41 3.90
N VAL A 83 -10.20 17.53 3.42
CA VAL A 83 -9.76 18.62 4.30
C VAL A 83 -10.97 19.43 4.73
N GLY A 84 -11.23 19.47 6.03
CA GLY A 84 -12.32 20.26 6.59
C GLY A 84 -12.00 21.75 6.65
N GLN A 85 -12.94 22.53 7.17
CA GLN A 85 -12.83 23.99 7.21
C GLN A 85 -12.26 24.49 8.53
N ASP A 86 -12.91 24.13 9.63
CA ASP A 86 -12.77 24.81 10.91
C ASP A 86 -12.40 23.84 12.02
N SER A 87 -12.91 22.61 11.99
CA SER A 87 -12.91 21.78 13.20
C SER A 87 -12.56 20.32 13.00
N ARG A 88 -12.76 19.76 11.80
CA ARG A 88 -12.56 18.33 11.54
C ARG A 88 -11.73 18.08 10.30
N GLU A 89 -10.96 17.01 10.37
CA GLU A 89 -10.22 16.43 9.26
C GLU A 89 -10.64 14.98 9.10
N GLU A 90 -10.84 14.52 7.88
CA GLU A 90 -11.59 13.29 7.61
C GLU A 90 -10.86 12.33 6.69
N ILE A 91 -11.01 11.03 6.97
CA ILE A 91 -10.78 9.97 6.00
C ILE A 91 -12.12 9.30 5.69
N ASP A 92 -12.59 9.49 4.47
CA ASP A 92 -13.74 8.78 3.93
C ASP A 92 -13.34 7.49 3.23
N PHE A 93 -14.33 6.61 3.10
CA PHE A 93 -14.15 5.28 2.52
C PHE A 93 -15.34 4.89 1.65
N GLN A 94 -15.04 4.24 0.53
CA GLN A 94 -16.04 3.55 -0.28
C GLN A 94 -15.49 2.20 -0.73
N PRO A 95 -16.22 1.08 -0.47
CA PRO A 95 -15.79 -0.23 -0.93
C PRO A 95 -15.61 -0.29 -2.45
N GLY A 96 -14.63 -1.07 -2.93
CA GLY A 96 -14.36 -1.20 -4.37
C GLY A 96 -15.53 -1.76 -5.18
N GLY A 97 -16.36 -2.61 -4.57
CA GLY A 97 -17.60 -3.12 -5.17
C GLY A 97 -18.82 -2.18 -5.05
N SER A 98 -18.66 -0.96 -4.54
CA SER A 98 -19.77 -0.02 -4.36
C SER A 98 -20.26 0.52 -5.72
N PRO A 99 -21.58 0.66 -5.96
CA PRO A 99 -22.13 1.23 -7.19
C PRO A 99 -22.01 2.77 -7.27
N GLY A 100 -21.12 3.38 -6.48
CA GLY A 100 -21.06 4.84 -6.32
C GLY A 100 -22.25 5.44 -5.56
N GLY A 101 -22.45 6.76 -5.73
CA GLY A 101 -23.61 7.49 -5.24
C GLY A 101 -23.51 7.99 -3.80
N ARG A 102 -22.35 7.83 -3.15
CA ARG A 102 -22.15 8.28 -1.76
C ARG A 102 -22.26 9.81 -1.65
N ASN A 103 -22.90 10.26 -0.59
CA ASN A 103 -22.95 11.66 -0.19
C ASN A 103 -22.24 11.81 1.17
N TYR A 104 -21.04 12.40 1.18
CA TYR A 104 -20.20 12.57 2.37
C TYR A 104 -20.61 13.77 3.24
N GLY A 105 -21.69 14.45 2.87
CA GLY A 105 -22.39 15.37 3.77
C GLY A 105 -21.91 16.82 3.77
N TRP A 106 -20.73 17.15 3.24
CA TRP A 106 -20.34 18.57 3.12
C TRP A 106 -21.33 19.35 2.25
N LYS A 107 -21.80 20.52 2.66
CA LYS A 107 -21.45 21.33 3.85
C LYS A 107 -22.31 21.14 5.09
N VAL A 108 -23.31 20.27 5.00
CA VAL A 108 -24.27 20.01 6.08
C VAL A 108 -23.59 19.32 7.27
N MET A 109 -22.55 18.53 6.99
CA MET A 109 -21.66 17.91 7.96
C MET A 109 -20.21 18.32 7.71
N GLU A 110 -19.44 18.37 8.80
CA GLU A 110 -17.98 18.43 8.82
C GLU A 110 -17.54 17.36 9.83
N GLY A 111 -17.05 16.23 9.33
CA GLY A 111 -16.86 15.01 10.09
C GLY A 111 -18.19 14.40 10.49
N THR A 112 -18.24 13.95 11.73
CA THR A 112 -19.52 13.54 12.34
C THR A 112 -20.30 14.71 12.95
N ALA A 113 -19.76 15.93 12.91
CA ALA A 113 -20.41 17.11 13.45
C ALA A 113 -21.30 17.78 12.40
N CYS A 114 -22.37 18.44 12.86
CA CYS A 114 -23.13 19.33 11.99
C CYS A 114 -22.27 20.53 11.59
N GLY A 115 -22.11 20.75 10.29
CA GLY A 115 -21.29 21.83 9.75
C GLY A 115 -21.87 23.20 10.07
N ALA A 116 -21.01 24.18 10.32
CA ALA A 116 -21.40 25.54 10.71
C ALA A 116 -22.33 26.23 9.68
N GLY A 117 -22.21 25.87 8.41
CA GLY A 117 -23.05 26.41 7.33
C GLY A 117 -24.44 25.78 7.20
N GLY A 118 -24.71 24.66 7.88
CA GLY A 118 -25.97 23.89 7.77
C GLY A 118 -26.43 23.68 6.33
N ASN A 119 -27.74 23.80 6.09
CA ASN A 119 -28.34 23.71 4.75
C ASN A 119 -28.47 25.07 4.04
N SER A 120 -27.86 26.13 4.57
CA SER A 120 -27.97 27.46 3.95
C SER A 120 -27.31 27.46 2.56
N GLY A 121 -28.04 27.97 1.55
CA GLY A 121 -27.61 27.99 0.15
C GLY A 121 -27.79 26.67 -0.61
N CYS A 122 -28.19 25.60 0.07
CA CYS A 122 -28.38 24.28 -0.53
C CYS A 122 -29.66 24.18 -1.35
N PRO A 123 -29.69 23.31 -2.39
CA PRO A 123 -30.91 22.98 -3.11
C PRO A 123 -32.03 22.51 -2.19
N SER A 124 -33.27 22.73 -2.62
CA SER A 124 -34.43 22.12 -1.96
C SER A 124 -34.29 20.60 -1.98
N GLY A 125 -34.48 19.96 -0.83
CA GLY A 125 -34.29 18.52 -0.66
C GLY A 125 -32.88 18.09 -0.28
N ALA A 126 -31.93 19.02 -0.10
CA ALA A 126 -30.62 18.67 0.49
C ALA A 126 -30.83 18.02 1.88
N PRO A 127 -30.12 16.91 2.18
CA PRO A 127 -30.28 16.18 3.44
C PRO A 127 -30.03 17.08 4.65
N ALA A 128 -30.76 16.87 5.74
CA ALA A 128 -30.45 17.52 7.02
C ALA A 128 -29.21 16.88 7.67
N CYS A 129 -28.59 17.56 8.63
CA CYS A 129 -27.49 16.98 9.41
C CYS A 129 -27.93 15.68 10.08
N ASN A 130 -27.05 14.67 10.09
CA ASN A 130 -27.30 13.32 10.59
C ASN A 130 -28.41 12.55 9.87
N ALA A 131 -28.84 12.99 8.69
CA ALA A 131 -29.74 12.20 7.86
C ALA A 131 -29.07 10.87 7.49
N ALA A 132 -29.84 9.78 7.56
CA ALA A 132 -29.33 8.41 7.38
C ALA A 132 -28.76 8.12 5.97
N GLU A 133 -29.07 8.98 4.99
CA GLU A 133 -28.54 8.90 3.63
C GLU A 133 -27.15 9.51 3.48
N LEU A 134 -26.68 10.28 4.48
CA LEU A 134 -25.32 10.78 4.53
C LEU A 134 -24.35 9.67 4.93
N THR A 135 -23.17 9.71 4.35
CA THR A 135 -22.07 8.76 4.60
C THR A 135 -21.08 9.40 5.55
N LEU A 136 -20.88 8.78 6.71
CA LEU A 136 -19.91 9.25 7.70
C LEU A 136 -18.48 8.83 7.33
N PRO A 137 -17.46 9.61 7.70
CA PRO A 137 -16.07 9.22 7.54
C PRO A 137 -15.75 8.00 8.40
N ILE A 138 -14.78 7.19 7.96
CA ILE A 138 -14.31 6.05 8.76
C ILE A 138 -13.37 6.48 9.88
N LEU A 139 -12.74 7.65 9.74
CA LEU A 139 -11.89 8.27 10.74
C LEU A 139 -12.02 9.78 10.64
N GLU A 140 -12.01 10.44 11.78
CA GLU A 140 -11.92 11.90 11.86
C GLU A 140 -10.98 12.32 12.99
N TYR A 141 -10.46 13.53 12.95
CA TYR A 141 -9.74 14.14 14.05
C TYR A 141 -9.96 15.66 14.07
N THR A 142 -9.73 16.28 15.22
CA THR A 142 -9.84 17.74 15.38
C THR A 142 -8.50 18.42 15.17
N HIS A 143 -8.51 19.73 14.99
CA HIS A 143 -7.29 20.56 14.94
C HIS A 143 -6.53 20.68 16.27
N SER A 144 -6.91 19.87 17.27
CA SER A 144 -6.24 19.86 18.57
C SER A 144 -4.79 19.35 18.48
N GLY A 145 -3.89 20.04 19.17
CA GLY A 145 -2.48 19.68 19.22
C GLY A 145 -1.69 19.94 17.92
N GLY A 146 -2.14 20.91 17.12
CA GLY A 146 -1.42 21.45 15.95
C GLY A 146 -1.77 20.80 14.61
N ASP A 147 -2.78 19.93 14.59
CA ASP A 147 -3.36 19.39 13.35
C ASP A 147 -4.19 20.48 12.64
N CYS A 148 -4.29 20.45 11.31
CA CYS A 148 -5.01 21.50 10.56
C CYS A 148 -5.51 21.10 9.16
N SER A 149 -4.97 20.02 8.58
CA SER A 149 -5.23 19.68 7.18
C SER A 149 -4.76 18.25 6.91
N VAL A 150 -5.70 17.34 6.70
CA VAL A 150 -5.41 15.97 6.29
C VAL A 150 -4.80 15.93 4.90
N THR A 151 -3.74 15.16 4.74
CA THR A 151 -3.10 14.97 3.43
C THR A 151 -3.71 13.80 2.65
N GLY A 152 -4.46 12.90 3.29
CA GLY A 152 -4.81 11.58 2.76
C GLY A 152 -3.57 10.71 2.51
N GLY A 153 -3.70 9.58 1.81
CA GLY A 153 -2.54 8.75 1.47
C GLY A 153 -2.88 7.44 0.76
N PHE A 154 -2.22 6.34 1.11
CA PHE A 154 -2.28 5.05 0.40
C PHE A 154 -2.29 3.86 1.36
N MET A 155 -2.91 2.76 0.90
CA MET A 155 -2.81 1.45 1.55
C MET A 155 -1.43 0.83 1.28
N TYR A 156 -0.70 0.42 2.31
CA TYR A 156 0.59 -0.24 2.12
C TYR A 156 0.38 -1.69 1.63
N ARG A 157 0.88 -1.97 0.41
CA ARG A 157 0.83 -3.27 -0.26
C ARG A 157 2.22 -3.83 -0.61
N GLY A 158 3.27 -3.19 -0.13
CA GLY A 158 4.66 -3.60 -0.31
C GLY A 158 5.03 -4.85 0.47
N THR A 159 6.13 -5.49 0.07
CA THR A 159 6.64 -6.72 0.70
C THR A 159 7.88 -6.48 1.57
N ASN A 160 8.51 -5.31 1.49
CA ASN A 160 9.73 -5.04 2.26
C ASN A 160 9.43 -4.82 3.76
N ASN A 161 8.20 -4.41 4.10
CA ASN A 161 7.79 -4.18 5.48
C ASN A 161 6.48 -4.93 5.79
N PRO A 162 6.51 -6.27 5.96
CA PRO A 162 5.30 -7.09 6.13
C PRO A 162 4.40 -6.64 7.29
N ARG A 163 4.96 -6.03 8.32
CA ARG A 163 4.22 -5.49 9.48
C ARG A 163 3.38 -4.25 9.17
N LEU A 164 3.61 -3.61 8.02
CA LEU A 164 2.83 -2.47 7.54
C LEU A 164 1.73 -2.90 6.57
N ALA A 165 1.72 -4.15 6.11
CA ALA A 165 0.73 -4.68 5.17
C ALA A 165 -0.71 -4.41 5.64
N GLY A 166 -1.53 -3.84 4.76
CA GLY A 166 -2.93 -3.52 5.08
C GLY A 166 -3.12 -2.32 6.01
N THR A 167 -2.08 -1.49 6.20
CA THR A 167 -2.19 -0.20 6.89
C THR A 167 -2.39 0.91 5.85
N TYR A 168 -3.46 1.69 5.98
CA TYR A 168 -3.65 2.93 5.21
C TYR A 168 -2.88 4.06 5.87
N PHE A 169 -1.82 4.54 5.22
CA PHE A 169 -1.01 5.65 5.69
C PHE A 169 -1.63 6.96 5.26
N TYR A 170 -1.70 7.90 6.19
CA TYR A 170 -2.15 9.26 5.98
C TYR A 170 -1.45 10.17 6.99
N GLY A 171 -1.68 11.47 6.93
CA GLY A 171 -1.08 12.39 7.88
C GLY A 171 -1.69 13.78 7.82
N ASP A 172 -1.08 14.67 8.59
CA ASP A 172 -1.48 16.07 8.70
C ASP A 172 -0.35 16.99 8.24
N TYR A 173 -0.69 18.00 7.45
CA TYR A 173 0.25 18.95 6.89
C TYR A 173 0.91 19.83 7.97
N CYS A 174 0.15 20.42 8.89
CA CYS A 174 0.67 21.36 9.89
C CYS A 174 1.50 20.67 10.97
N SER A 175 0.96 19.59 11.56
CA SER A 175 1.64 18.93 12.68
C SER A 175 2.74 17.98 12.21
N GLY A 176 2.72 17.61 10.93
CA GLY A 176 3.55 16.58 10.34
C GLY A 176 3.32 15.19 10.92
N ARG A 177 2.24 14.96 11.69
CA ARG A 177 1.94 13.65 12.25
C ARG A 177 1.68 12.66 11.12
N LEU A 178 2.41 11.55 11.16
CA LEU A 178 2.10 10.39 10.32
C LEU A 178 1.17 9.46 11.09
N ARG A 179 0.15 8.96 10.40
CA ARG A 179 -0.90 8.10 10.96
C ARG A 179 -1.06 6.85 10.11
N GLY A 180 -1.49 5.77 10.76
CA GLY A 180 -1.77 4.49 10.11
C GLY A 180 -3.13 3.99 10.55
N ALA A 181 -4.00 3.75 9.58
CA ALA A 181 -5.32 3.21 9.78
C ALA A 181 -5.36 1.72 9.45
N THR A 182 -5.97 0.94 10.33
CA THR A 182 -6.18 -0.51 10.13
C THR A 182 -7.63 -0.86 10.43
N ARG A 183 -8.15 -1.87 9.75
CA ARG A 183 -9.52 -2.36 9.96
C ARG A 183 -9.49 -3.70 10.70
N SER A 184 -10.21 -3.79 11.80
CA SER A 184 -10.40 -5.04 12.55
C SER A 184 -11.88 -5.20 12.92
N SER A 185 -12.45 -6.38 12.66
CA SER A 185 -13.87 -6.68 12.91
C SER A 185 -14.83 -5.62 12.35
N GLY A 186 -14.53 -5.09 11.16
CA GLY A 186 -15.34 -4.07 10.49
C GLY A 186 -15.04 -2.62 10.91
N THR A 187 -14.37 -2.41 12.03
CA THR A 187 -14.06 -1.08 12.60
C THR A 187 -12.69 -0.61 12.18
N TRP A 188 -12.62 0.65 11.75
CA TRP A 188 -11.35 1.34 11.47
C TRP A 188 -10.80 1.99 12.74
N THR A 189 -9.51 1.81 12.97
CA THR A 189 -8.79 2.47 14.06
C THR A 189 -7.53 3.11 13.50
N SER A 190 -7.13 4.22 14.11
CA SER A 190 -5.93 4.97 13.73
C SER A 190 -4.90 4.96 14.85
N ARG A 191 -3.62 4.85 14.48
CA ARG A 191 -2.48 5.10 15.36
C ARG A 191 -1.61 6.22 14.81
N VAL A 192 -1.01 7.00 15.70
CA VAL A 192 0.01 7.99 15.34
C VAL A 192 1.37 7.31 15.43
N PHE A 193 2.20 7.48 14.40
CA PHE A 193 3.59 7.02 14.41
C PHE A 193 4.49 8.04 15.11
N SER A 194 5.62 7.57 15.66
CA SER A 194 6.63 8.47 16.24
C SER A 194 7.33 9.33 15.19
N ALA A 195 7.45 8.82 13.96
CA ALA A 195 7.96 9.57 12.82
C ALA A 195 7.03 10.73 12.45
N ARG A 196 7.63 11.83 12.03
CA ARG A 196 6.93 13.04 11.58
C ARG A 196 7.54 13.56 10.29
N ALA A 197 6.71 14.21 9.48
CA ALA A 197 7.09 14.90 8.26
C ALA A 197 6.38 16.25 8.23
N ALA A 198 7.02 17.31 8.76
CA ALA A 198 6.44 18.65 8.76
C ALA A 198 6.20 19.14 7.32
N GLY A 199 5.06 19.77 7.07
CA GLY A 199 4.67 20.22 5.73
C GLY A 199 4.36 19.06 4.78
N LEU A 200 3.80 17.95 5.29
CA LEU A 200 3.45 16.77 4.48
C LEU A 200 2.43 17.12 3.40
N THR A 201 2.81 17.00 2.13
CA THR A 201 1.95 17.37 0.99
C THR A 201 1.42 16.15 0.24
N THR A 202 2.12 15.02 0.31
CA THR A 202 1.78 13.84 -0.48
C THR A 202 2.34 12.55 0.09
N PHE A 203 1.66 11.45 -0.22
CA PHE A 203 2.24 10.11 -0.27
C PHE A 203 2.36 9.65 -1.72
N GLY A 204 3.13 8.60 -1.98
CA GLY A 204 3.23 7.94 -3.28
C GLY A 204 3.44 6.44 -3.11
N GLU A 205 3.10 5.67 -4.13
CA GLU A 205 3.25 4.22 -4.14
C GLU A 205 4.03 3.81 -5.40
N ASP A 206 5.03 2.95 -5.26
CA ASP A 206 5.76 2.40 -6.41
C ASP A 206 5.10 1.13 -6.99
N ALA A 207 5.68 0.59 -8.07
CA ALA A 207 5.17 -0.63 -8.69
C ALA A 207 5.20 -1.85 -7.75
N ALA A 208 6.10 -1.88 -6.77
CA ALA A 208 6.20 -2.94 -5.77
C ALA A 208 5.24 -2.76 -4.59
N GLY A 209 4.45 -1.67 -4.53
CA GLY A 209 3.52 -1.38 -3.44
C GLY A 209 4.19 -0.72 -2.23
N GLU A 210 5.45 -0.31 -2.37
CA GLU A 210 6.15 0.40 -1.33
C GLU A 210 5.74 1.87 -1.31
N LEU A 211 5.64 2.44 -0.12
CA LEU A 211 5.15 3.81 0.05
C LEU A 211 6.29 4.80 0.25
N TYR A 212 6.03 6.00 -0.24
CA TYR A 212 6.89 7.17 -0.16
C TYR A 212 6.07 8.35 0.36
N LEU A 213 6.74 9.36 0.90
CA LEU A 213 6.14 10.63 1.28
C LEU A 213 6.99 11.79 0.79
N ALA A 214 6.36 12.94 0.58
CA ALA A 214 7.06 14.18 0.30
C ALA A 214 6.46 15.36 1.07
N THR A 215 7.29 16.36 1.32
CA THR A 215 6.91 17.60 2.00
C THR A 215 7.07 18.81 1.07
N GLU A 216 6.45 19.91 1.45
CA GLU A 216 6.51 21.19 0.74
C GLU A 216 7.94 21.71 0.51
N ASN A 217 8.88 21.35 1.39
CA ASN A 217 10.27 21.79 1.34
C ASN A 217 11.18 20.83 0.53
N GLY A 218 10.59 19.88 -0.20
CA GLY A 218 11.31 18.95 -1.06
C GLY A 218 11.92 17.75 -0.35
N PHE A 219 11.62 17.54 0.94
CA PHE A 219 11.99 16.27 1.59
C PHE A 219 11.20 15.13 0.95
N PHE A 220 11.90 14.06 0.56
CA PHE A 220 11.32 12.87 -0.03
C PHE A 220 11.91 11.64 0.66
N ALA A 221 11.07 10.73 1.13
CA ALA A 221 11.51 9.53 1.84
C ALA A 221 10.60 8.33 1.57
N LYS A 222 11.22 7.15 1.59
CA LYS A 222 10.51 5.87 1.61
C LYS A 222 10.03 5.56 3.03
N ILE A 223 8.81 5.05 3.16
CA ILE A 223 8.28 4.53 4.43
C ILE A 223 8.89 3.16 4.68
N ALA A 224 9.44 2.97 5.87
CA ALA A 224 9.99 1.71 6.33
C ALA A 224 9.61 1.45 7.78
N ASP A 225 9.54 0.18 8.16
CA ASP A 225 9.45 -0.22 9.56
C ASP A 225 10.78 0.14 10.24
N ALA A 226 10.72 0.95 11.30
CA ALA A 226 11.89 1.33 12.08
C ALA A 226 12.42 0.16 12.94
N ASN A 227 11.60 -0.87 13.16
CA ASN A 227 12.00 -2.06 13.90
C ASN A 227 11.39 -3.33 13.27
N PRO A 228 11.89 -3.76 12.09
CA PRO A 228 11.44 -5.02 11.47
C PRO A 228 11.65 -6.19 12.44
N ALA A 229 10.91 -7.30 12.32
CA ALA A 229 11.24 -8.49 13.12
C ALA A 229 12.51 -9.16 12.60
N ALA A 230 13.33 -9.75 13.48
CA ALA A 230 14.52 -10.50 13.05
C ALA A 230 14.09 -11.70 12.19
N PRO A 231 14.87 -12.09 11.16
CA PRO A 231 14.58 -13.29 10.41
C PRO A 231 14.66 -14.50 11.34
N THR A 232 13.92 -15.57 11.04
CA THR A 232 14.19 -16.90 11.60
C THR A 232 14.38 -17.87 10.44
N VAL A 233 15.41 -18.70 10.47
CA VAL A 233 15.54 -19.84 9.56
C VAL A 233 15.26 -21.12 10.35
N ALA A 234 14.28 -21.88 9.90
CA ALA A 234 13.77 -23.07 10.59
C ALA A 234 14.06 -24.37 9.82
N GLY A 235 14.29 -24.29 8.51
CA GLY A 235 14.57 -25.47 7.69
C GLY A 235 15.28 -25.16 6.38
N VAL A 236 15.88 -26.20 5.82
CA VAL A 236 16.60 -26.21 4.55
C VAL A 236 16.23 -27.49 3.80
N SER A 237 15.89 -27.38 2.52
CA SER A 237 15.54 -28.54 1.68
C SER A 237 15.98 -28.35 0.22
N PRO A 238 16.71 -29.29 -0.38
CA PRO A 238 17.29 -30.48 0.24
C PRO A 238 18.35 -30.13 1.30
N VAL A 239 18.64 -31.07 2.22
CA VAL A 239 19.64 -30.91 3.30
C VAL A 239 21.07 -31.23 2.87
N SER A 240 21.28 -31.61 1.60
CA SER A 240 22.60 -31.88 1.05
C SER A 240 22.66 -31.64 -0.45
N GLY A 241 23.87 -31.49 -0.97
CA GLY A 241 24.14 -31.30 -2.40
C GLY A 241 25.63 -31.34 -2.71
N SER A 242 26.00 -30.95 -3.93
CA SER A 242 27.35 -31.05 -4.48
C SER A 242 28.29 -30.01 -3.87
N ALA A 243 29.50 -30.43 -3.48
CA ALA A 243 30.59 -29.51 -3.09
C ALA A 243 30.97 -28.46 -4.17
N ARG A 244 30.54 -28.63 -5.43
CA ARG A 244 30.70 -27.60 -6.48
C ARG A 244 29.73 -26.43 -6.36
N GLY A 245 28.72 -26.53 -5.50
CA GLY A 245 27.61 -25.58 -5.46
C GLY A 245 26.71 -25.69 -6.69
N GLY A 246 25.78 -24.75 -6.81
CA GLY A 246 24.82 -24.67 -7.90
C GLY A 246 23.50 -25.41 -7.62
N ASP A 247 23.33 -25.99 -6.44
CA ASP A 247 22.08 -26.67 -6.08
C ASP A 247 21.02 -25.64 -5.66
N LEU A 248 19.81 -25.79 -6.19
CA LEU A 248 18.66 -25.02 -5.77
C LEU A 248 18.15 -25.55 -4.42
N VAL A 249 18.07 -24.66 -3.43
CA VAL A 249 17.67 -24.98 -2.06
C VAL A 249 16.56 -24.03 -1.64
N ILE A 250 15.56 -24.59 -0.96
CA ILE A 250 14.49 -23.83 -0.32
C ILE A 250 14.76 -23.73 1.18
N LEU A 251 14.85 -22.50 1.69
CA LEU A 251 14.85 -22.22 3.12
C LEU A 251 13.44 -21.92 3.58
N THR A 252 13.06 -22.44 4.76
CA THR A 252 11.80 -22.11 5.44
C THR A 252 12.10 -21.36 6.73
N GLY A 253 11.20 -20.45 7.11
CA GLY A 253 11.43 -19.57 8.24
C GLY A 253 10.37 -18.48 8.37
N THR A 254 10.74 -17.35 8.97
CA THR A 254 9.88 -16.18 9.11
C THR A 254 10.66 -14.89 8.90
N ASN A 255 9.94 -13.81 8.56
CA ASN A 255 10.46 -12.45 8.44
C ASN A 255 11.62 -12.31 7.44
N PHE A 256 11.62 -13.08 6.34
CA PHE A 256 12.63 -12.91 5.30
C PHE A 256 12.42 -11.60 4.55
N SER A 257 13.48 -10.82 4.35
CA SER A 257 13.43 -9.66 3.47
C SER A 257 13.61 -10.07 2.01
N SER A 258 12.98 -9.35 1.08
CA SER A 258 13.25 -9.48 -0.37
C SER A 258 14.72 -9.20 -0.73
N ALA A 259 15.40 -8.41 0.11
CA ALA A 259 16.82 -8.09 0.00
C ALA A 259 17.68 -8.86 1.03
N ALA A 260 17.18 -9.99 1.55
CA ALA A 260 17.97 -10.84 2.43
C ALA A 260 19.19 -11.43 1.71
N THR A 261 20.25 -11.64 2.47
CA THR A 261 21.45 -12.37 2.06
C THR A 261 21.49 -13.71 2.77
N VAL A 262 22.09 -14.72 2.13
CA VAL A 262 22.21 -16.07 2.69
C VAL A 262 23.65 -16.56 2.54
N THR A 263 24.18 -17.22 3.56
CA THR A 263 25.49 -17.87 3.50
C THR A 263 25.42 -19.33 3.92
N PHE A 264 26.28 -20.16 3.33
CA PHE A 264 26.51 -21.56 3.70
C PHE A 264 27.96 -21.69 4.18
N GLY A 265 28.16 -21.98 5.47
CA GLY A 265 29.51 -22.03 6.06
C GLY A 265 30.27 -20.69 5.96
N GLY A 266 29.54 -19.57 5.93
CA GLY A 266 30.10 -18.23 5.73
C GLY A 266 30.34 -17.83 4.26
N VAL A 267 30.13 -18.73 3.30
CA VAL A 267 30.25 -18.42 1.86
C VAL A 267 28.90 -17.94 1.32
N PRO A 268 28.82 -16.78 0.62
CA PRO A 268 27.56 -16.25 0.10
C PRO A 268 26.89 -17.16 -0.95
N ALA A 269 25.59 -17.39 -0.78
CA ALA A 269 24.73 -17.99 -1.79
C ALA A 269 24.42 -17.00 -2.92
N THR A 270 23.84 -17.50 -4.01
CA THR A 270 23.42 -16.67 -5.16
C THR A 270 21.94 -16.89 -5.48
N THR A 271 21.37 -16.05 -6.35
CA THR A 271 19.98 -16.18 -6.83
C THR A 271 18.96 -16.32 -5.69
N ILE A 272 18.94 -15.32 -4.81
CA ILE A 272 18.07 -15.29 -3.63
C ILE A 272 16.73 -14.66 -4.01
N ALA A 273 15.63 -15.34 -3.74
CA ALA A 273 14.28 -14.82 -3.98
C ALA A 273 13.31 -15.29 -2.89
N VAL A 274 12.49 -14.38 -2.37
CA VAL A 274 11.35 -14.72 -1.52
C VAL A 274 10.26 -15.33 -2.40
N LEU A 275 9.74 -16.50 -2.01
CA LEU A 275 8.79 -17.26 -2.82
C LEU A 275 7.32 -17.02 -2.47
N ASP A 276 7.05 -16.39 -1.33
CA ASP A 276 5.69 -16.19 -0.81
C ASP A 276 5.49 -14.79 -0.22
N PRO A 277 4.27 -14.23 -0.32
CA PRO A 277 3.99 -12.87 0.13
C PRO A 277 4.03 -12.71 1.66
N ILE A 278 4.01 -13.81 2.42
CA ILE A 278 4.16 -13.79 3.89
C ILE A 278 5.62 -13.98 4.34
N ALA A 279 6.56 -14.01 3.39
CA ALA A 279 8.00 -14.05 3.61
C ALA A 279 8.49 -15.20 4.51
N THR A 280 8.00 -16.41 4.25
CA THR A 280 8.34 -17.63 5.00
C THR A 280 9.25 -18.59 4.22
N ARG A 281 9.50 -18.34 2.94
CA ARG A 281 10.29 -19.20 2.06
C ARG A 281 11.25 -18.40 1.19
N LEU A 282 12.51 -18.81 1.19
CA LEU A 282 13.54 -18.32 0.26
C LEU A 282 13.95 -19.43 -0.69
N SER A 283 14.06 -19.11 -1.97
CA SER A 283 14.83 -19.89 -2.94
C SER A 283 16.24 -19.34 -2.98
N VAL A 284 17.24 -20.21 -2.88
CA VAL A 284 18.67 -19.85 -2.94
C VAL A 284 19.46 -20.89 -3.74
N VAL A 285 20.55 -20.48 -4.37
CA VAL A 285 21.50 -21.38 -5.04
C VAL A 285 22.79 -21.47 -4.21
N THR A 286 23.18 -22.70 -3.86
CA THR A 286 24.32 -22.95 -2.97
C THR A 286 25.64 -22.52 -3.60
N PRO A 287 26.59 -21.99 -2.81
CA PRO A 287 27.94 -21.74 -3.28
C PRO A 287 28.75 -23.03 -3.36
N ALA A 288 29.90 -22.97 -4.03
CA ALA A 288 30.93 -24.00 -3.88
C ALA A 288 31.52 -23.93 -2.46
N HIS A 289 31.72 -25.10 -1.85
CA HIS A 289 32.26 -25.22 -0.49
C HIS A 289 32.98 -26.56 -0.30
N ALA A 290 33.88 -26.65 0.67
CA ALA A 290 34.48 -27.92 1.06
C ALA A 290 33.43 -28.93 1.55
N VAL A 291 33.72 -30.23 1.39
CA VAL A 291 32.85 -31.32 1.86
C VAL A 291 32.66 -31.23 3.37
N GLY A 292 31.42 -31.35 3.83
CA GLY A 292 31.07 -31.31 5.25
C GLY A 292 29.73 -30.63 5.54
N ALA A 293 29.25 -30.78 6.77
CA ALA A 293 28.09 -30.06 7.28
C ALA A 293 28.47 -28.61 7.60
N VAL A 294 27.59 -27.68 7.24
CA VAL A 294 27.78 -26.25 7.46
C VAL A 294 26.54 -25.59 8.03
N ASP A 295 26.75 -24.46 8.69
CA ASP A 295 25.69 -23.56 9.11
C ASP A 295 25.08 -22.84 7.91
N VAL A 296 23.77 -22.62 7.96
CA VAL A 296 23.05 -21.77 7.03
C VAL A 296 22.63 -20.50 7.77
N VAL A 297 23.08 -19.35 7.30
CA VAL A 297 22.77 -18.05 7.92
C VAL A 297 21.97 -17.20 6.96
N VAL A 298 20.83 -16.68 7.43
CA VAL A 298 20.03 -15.68 6.71
C VAL A 298 20.20 -14.34 7.42
N THR A 299 20.57 -13.31 6.67
CA THR A 299 20.76 -11.94 7.18
C THR A 299 19.91 -10.96 6.40
N ASN A 300 19.05 -10.23 7.10
CA ASN A 300 18.23 -9.17 6.52
C ASN A 300 19.02 -7.85 6.38
N PRO A 301 18.55 -6.89 5.56
CA PRO A 301 19.22 -5.59 5.36
C PRO A 301 19.42 -4.74 6.62
N ASP A 302 18.65 -5.02 7.68
CA ASP A 302 18.78 -4.42 9.01
C ASP A 302 19.94 -5.02 9.84
N ALA A 303 20.78 -5.85 9.21
CA ALA A 303 21.88 -6.62 9.79
C ALA A 303 21.50 -7.66 10.84
N ARG A 304 20.20 -7.92 11.05
CA ARG A 304 19.75 -9.01 11.92
C ARG A 304 19.75 -10.31 11.17
N SER A 305 20.15 -11.37 11.87
CA SER A 305 20.37 -12.68 11.26
C SER A 305 19.80 -13.82 12.10
N SER A 306 19.65 -14.96 11.45
CA SER A 306 19.34 -16.24 12.08
C SER A 306 20.22 -17.32 11.47
N THR A 307 20.68 -18.21 12.34
CA THR A 307 21.58 -19.32 12.00
C THR A 307 20.86 -20.64 12.23
N LEU A 308 20.84 -21.49 11.21
CA LEU A 308 20.49 -22.90 11.32
C LEU A 308 21.79 -23.70 11.32
N SER A 309 22.21 -24.17 12.50
CA SER A 309 23.51 -24.81 12.68
C SER A 309 23.59 -26.19 12.04
N SER A 310 24.70 -26.47 11.36
CA SER A 310 25.01 -27.77 10.71
C SER A 310 23.87 -28.32 9.85
N ALA A 311 23.12 -27.44 9.20
CA ALA A 311 21.85 -27.76 8.56
C ALA A 311 21.98 -28.30 7.13
N TYR A 312 23.07 -27.97 6.45
CA TYR A 312 23.30 -28.37 5.06
C TYR A 312 24.64 -29.09 4.91
N SER A 313 24.66 -30.19 4.15
CA SER A 313 25.87 -31.00 3.95
C SER A 313 26.34 -30.98 2.49
N PHE A 314 27.56 -30.48 2.26
CA PHE A 314 28.23 -30.58 0.97
C PHE A 314 28.85 -31.97 0.81
N ALA A 315 28.38 -32.71 -0.18
CA ALA A 315 28.82 -34.05 -0.52
C ALA A 315 29.92 -34.04 -1.59
N PRO A 316 30.81 -35.06 -1.61
CA PRO A 316 31.80 -35.21 -2.66
C PRO A 316 31.15 -35.30 -4.04
N VAL A 317 31.79 -34.70 -5.03
CA VAL A 317 31.38 -34.87 -6.42
C VAL A 317 31.61 -36.34 -6.83
N PRO A 318 30.61 -37.03 -7.41
CA PRO A 318 30.81 -38.38 -7.91
C PRO A 318 32.00 -38.42 -8.87
N ARG A 319 33.01 -39.24 -8.54
CA ARG A 319 34.16 -39.44 -9.41
C ARG A 319 33.82 -40.56 -10.38
N VAL A 320 33.68 -40.24 -11.67
CA VAL A 320 33.59 -41.27 -12.71
C VAL A 320 34.98 -41.85 -12.90
N THR A 321 35.21 -43.08 -12.44
CA THR A 321 36.45 -43.80 -12.73
C THR A 321 36.39 -44.27 -14.19
N PRO A 322 37.33 -43.87 -15.07
CA PRO A 322 37.37 -44.42 -16.42
C PRO A 322 37.55 -45.94 -16.36
N PRO A 323 36.94 -46.73 -17.27
CA PRO A 323 37.19 -48.16 -17.33
C PRO A 323 38.70 -48.42 -17.51
N PRO A 324 39.24 -49.53 -16.95
CA PRO A 324 40.65 -49.84 -17.08
C PRO A 324 41.05 -49.89 -18.55
N ARG A 325 42.12 -49.16 -18.90
CA ARG A 325 42.67 -49.14 -20.25
C ARG A 325 43.19 -50.54 -20.59
N THR A 326 42.46 -51.29 -21.40
CA THR A 326 42.94 -52.57 -21.94
C THR A 326 44.00 -52.30 -23.01
N THR A 327 45.27 -52.30 -22.61
CA THR A 327 46.37 -52.37 -23.58
C THR A 327 46.37 -53.75 -24.24
N ARG A 328 45.80 -53.87 -25.44
CA ARG A 328 46.09 -55.01 -26.33
C ARG A 328 47.50 -54.86 -26.85
N THR A 329 48.41 -55.69 -26.36
CA THR A 329 49.74 -55.86 -26.97
C THR A 329 49.56 -56.51 -28.33
N ILE A 330 49.70 -55.74 -29.41
CA ILE A 330 49.77 -56.29 -30.77
C ILE A 330 51.15 -56.94 -30.91
N ARG A 331 51.23 -58.28 -30.88
CA ARG A 331 52.42 -58.98 -31.36
C ARG A 331 52.46 -58.84 -32.88
N ARG A 332 53.50 -58.18 -33.39
CA ARG A 332 53.78 -58.17 -34.83
C ARG A 332 54.33 -59.55 -35.25
N PRO A 333 53.95 -60.05 -36.44
CA PRO A 333 54.52 -61.26 -37.02
C PRO A 333 55.98 -61.05 -37.41
#